data_AF-A0A3A4NCS3-F1
#
_entry.id   AF-A0A3A4NCS3-F1
#
_cell.length_a   1.000
_cell.length_b   1.000
_cell.length_c   1.000
_cell.angle_alpha   90.00
_cell.angle_beta   90.00
_cell.angle_gamma   90.00
#
_symmetry.space_group_name_H-M   'P 1'
#
loop_
_entity.id
_entity.type
_entity.pdbx_description
1 polymer ?
#
loop_
_entity_poly.entity_id
_entity_poly.type
_entity_poly.pdbx_seq_one_letter_code
_entity_poly.pdbx_strand_id
1 'polypeptide(L)' 'MKNITLSIDEEVLTAVRRYASEHNSSGNALVRVYLTPIAARENRARKARQKIRDLSDQSSAWIGSRSWTHDDLHER' A
#
# COMPACT_ATOMS: atom_id res chain seq x y z
N MET A 1 -15.38 0.57 15.10
CA MET A 1 -15.38 -0.12 13.78
C MET A 1 -16.42 0.54 12.89
N LYS A 2 -16.19 0.67 11.58
CA LYS A 2 -17.20 1.14 10.63
C LYS A 2 -17.81 -0.06 9.91
N ASN A 3 -19.13 -0.06 9.75
CA ASN A 3 -19.86 -1.10 9.02
C ASN A 3 -20.00 -0.67 7.56
N ILE A 4 -19.96 -1.64 6.66
CA ILE A 4 -20.17 -1.47 5.23
C ILE A 4 -21.29 -2.43 4.81
N THR A 5 -22.28 -1.90 4.11
CA THR A 5 -23.34 -2.69 3.47
C THR A 5 -22.95 -2.90 2.02
N LEU A 6 -22.97 -4.15 1.57
CA LEU A 6 -22.59 -4.53 0.21
C LEU A 6 -23.74 -5.33 -0.41
N SER A 7 -24.16 -4.94 -1.60
CA SER A 7 -25.06 -5.74 -2.43
C SER A 7 -24.23 -6.68 -3.29
N ILE A 8 -24.45 -7.98 -3.14
CA ILE A 8 -23.83 -9.04 -3.96
C ILE A 8 -24.89 -10.08 -4.32
N ASP A 9 -24.64 -10.83 -5.39
CA ASP A 9 -25.50 -11.95 -5.78
C ASP A 9 -25.56 -13.02 -4.67
N GLU A 10 -26.76 -13.58 -4.46
CA GLU A 10 -27.01 -14.55 -3.39
C GLU A 10 -26.17 -15.83 -3.56
N GLU A 11 -25.93 -16.25 -4.81
CA GLU A 11 -25.07 -17.40 -5.12
C GLU A 11 -23.63 -17.16 -4.66
N VAL A 12 -23.12 -15.94 -4.87
CA VAL A 12 -21.77 -15.53 -4.45
C VAL A 12 -21.70 -15.48 -2.92
N LEU A 13 -22.71 -14.88 -2.26
CA LEU A 13 -22.77 -14.83 -0.80
C LEU A 13 -22.77 -16.24 -0.18
N THR A 14 -23.52 -17.16 -0.78
CA THR A 14 -23.60 -18.55 -0.35
C THR A 14 -22.26 -19.26 -0.49
N ALA A 15 -21.60 -19.11 -1.64
CA ALA A 15 -20.28 -19.70 -1.89
C ALA A 15 -19.22 -19.16 -0.93
N VAL A 16 -19.20 -17.85 -0.68
CA VAL A 16 -18.25 -17.19 0.24
C VAL A 16 -18.48 -17.66 1.68
N ARG A 17 -19.72 -17.80 2.13
CA ARG A 17 -20.04 -18.30 3.47
C ARG A 17 -19.56 -19.74 3.67
N ARG A 18 -19.80 -20.61 2.69
CA ARG A 18 -19.30 -21.99 2.72
C ARG A 18 -17.77 -22.03 2.81
N TYR A 19 -17.10 -21.31 1.91
CA TYR A 19 -15.63 -21.21 1.90
C TYR A 19 -15.08 -20.69 3.24
N ALA A 20 -15.69 -19.64 3.78
CA ALA A 20 -15.27 -19.07 5.06
C ALA A 20 -15.39 -20.11 6.20
N SER A 21 -16.49 -20.85 6.23
CA SER A 21 -16.72 -21.91 7.22
C SER A 21 -15.69 -23.02 7.12
N GLU A 22 -15.39 -23.49 5.91
CA GLU A 22 -14.38 -24.53 5.66
C GLU A 22 -12.97 -24.11 6.15
N HIS A 23 -12.69 -22.80 6.12
CA HIS A 23 -11.39 -22.23 6.51
C HIS A 23 -11.38 -21.64 7.93
N ASN A 24 -12.35 -21.98 8.80
CA ASN A 24 -12.48 -21.44 10.16
C ASN A 24 -12.43 -19.90 10.20
N SER A 25 -13.09 -19.26 9.24
CA SER A 25 -13.09 -17.82 9.03
C SER A 25 -14.52 -17.28 8.89
N SER A 26 -14.66 -15.98 8.62
CA SER A 26 -15.96 -15.34 8.35
C SER A 26 -15.90 -14.48 7.10
N GLY A 27 -17.05 -14.25 6.45
CA GLY A 27 -17.12 -13.34 5.30
C GLY A 27 -16.54 -11.97 5.60
N ASN A 28 -16.82 -11.41 6.79
CA ASN A 28 -16.25 -10.14 7.23
C ASN A 28 -14.73 -10.20 7.42
N ALA A 29 -14.19 -11.32 7.92
CA ALA A 29 -12.75 -11.49 8.03
C ALA A 29 -12.09 -11.55 6.64
N LEU A 30 -12.69 -12.27 5.68
CA LEU A 30 -12.21 -12.32 4.30
C LEU A 30 -12.23 -10.94 3.65
N VAL A 31 -13.34 -10.20 3.75
CA VAL A 31 -13.44 -8.82 3.25
C VAL A 31 -12.35 -7.95 3.86
N ARG A 32 -12.09 -8.05 5.16
CA ARG A 32 -11.01 -7.31 5.82
C ARG A 32 -9.63 -7.67 5.26
N VAL A 33 -9.36 -8.97 5.07
CA VAL A 33 -8.10 -9.47 4.52
C VAL A 33 -7.88 -8.95 3.11
N TYR A 34 -8.92 -8.88 2.27
CA TYR A 34 -8.80 -8.36 0.91
C TYR A 34 -8.69 -6.83 0.84
N LEU A 35 -9.40 -6.09 1.69
CA LEU A 35 -9.39 -4.62 1.66
C LEU A 35 -8.15 -4.01 2.31
N THR A 36 -7.55 -4.67 3.31
CA THR A 36 -6.40 -4.11 4.07
C THR A 36 -5.16 -3.87 3.18
N PRO A 37 -4.72 -4.82 2.33
CA PRO A 37 -3.58 -4.61 1.43
C PRO A 37 -3.80 -3.49 0.42
N ILE A 38 -5.03 -3.31 -0.08
CA ILE A 38 -5.39 -2.25 -1.02
C ILE A 38 -5.15 -0.89 -0.38
N ALA A 39 -5.69 -0.67 0.83
CA ALA A 39 -5.48 0.56 1.59
C ALA A 39 -3.99 0.76 1.97
N ALA A 40 -3.28 -0.33 2.30
CA ALA A 40 -1.87 -0.27 2.66
C ALA A 40 -0.98 0.14 1.48
N ARG A 41 -1.28 -0.31 0.26
CA ARG A 41 -0.50 0.01 -0.96
C ARG A 41 -0.59 1.49 -1.29
N GLU A 42 -1.79 2.06 -1.24
CA GLU A 42 -2.00 3.51 -1.43
C GLU A 42 -1.24 4.31 -0.36
N ASN A 43 -1.28 3.84 0.88
CA ASN A 43 -0.59 4.47 1.99
C ASN A 43 0.94 4.41 1.85
N ARG A 44 1.51 3.29 1.37
CA ARG A 44 2.96 3.12 1.22
C ARG A 44 3.54 4.06 0.17
N ALA A 45 2.93 4.14 -1.01
CA ALA A 45 3.38 5.04 -2.07
C ALA A 45 3.24 6.52 -1.67
N ARG A 46 2.15 6.86 -0.96
CA ARG A 46 1.96 8.21 -0.40
C ARG A 46 3.02 8.54 0.66
N LYS A 47 3.28 7.63 1.59
CA LYS A 47 4.32 7.80 2.64
C LYS A 47 5.72 7.92 2.06
N ALA A 48 6.06 7.11 1.05
CA ALA A 48 7.36 7.19 0.38
C ALA A 48 7.56 8.57 -0.28
N ARG A 49 6.55 9.05 -1.01
CA ARG A 49 6.58 10.39 -1.63
C ARG A 49 6.69 11.51 -0.60
N GLN A 50 5.96 11.40 0.51
CA GLN A 50 6.08 12.37 1.60
C GLN A 50 7.49 12.37 2.19
N LYS A 51 8.04 11.19 2.48
CA LYS A 51 9.39 11.07 3.04
C LYS A 51 10.47 11.63 2.11
N ILE A 52 10.34 11.45 0.80
CA ILE A 52 11.27 12.06 -0.17
C ILE A 52 11.18 13.60 -0.11
N ARG A 53 9.98 14.16 -0.02
CA ARG A 53 9.80 15.62 0.12
C ARG A 53 10.39 16.12 1.44
N ASP A 54 10.07 15.47 2.56
CA ASP A 54 10.58 15.87 3.87
C ASP A 54 12.11 15.85 3.89
N LEU A 55 12.74 14.84 3.27
CA LEU A 55 14.20 14.76 3.13
C LEU A 55 14.75 15.87 2.22
N SER A 56 14.05 16.21 1.14
CA SER A 56 14.44 17.32 0.25
C SER A 56 14.37 18.66 0.96
N ASP A 57 13.30 18.91 1.71
CA ASP A 57 13.06 20.16 2.42
C ASP A 57 14.05 20.37 3.57
N GLN A 58 14.45 19.28 4.23
CA GLN A 58 15.47 19.30 5.29
C GLN A 58 16.91 19.29 4.77
N SER A 59 17.10 19.05 3.48
CA SER A 59 18.44 18.97 2.90
C SER A 59 19.05 20.36 2.77
N SER A 60 20.24 20.54 3.33
CA SER A 60 21.09 21.69 3.04
C SER A 60 21.91 21.50 1.76
N ALA A 61 21.72 20.39 1.05
CA ALA A 61 22.44 20.10 -0.18
C ALA A 61 22.02 21.07 -1.29
N TRP A 62 23.01 21.74 -1.86
CA TRP A 62 22.84 22.60 -3.02
C TRP A 62 23.18 21.82 -4.30
N ILE A 63 22.30 21.87 -5.30
CA ILE A 63 22.60 21.32 -6.62
C ILE A 63 23.63 22.24 -7.28
N GLY A 64 24.88 21.80 -7.28
CA GLY A 64 25.98 22.51 -7.92
C GLY A 64 25.90 22.47 -9.45
N SER A 65 26.65 23.35 -10.11
CA SER A 65 26.73 23.43 -11.58
C SER A 65 27.43 22.24 -12.23
N ARG A 66 28.12 21.40 -11.45
CA ARG A 66 28.84 20.23 -11.94
C ARG A 66 27.91 19.03 -12.01
N SER A 67 27.77 18.47 -13.21
CA SER A 67 27.18 17.15 -13.41
C SER A 67 28.26 16.09 -13.25
N TRP A 68 27.97 15.05 -12.47
CA TRP A 68 28.86 13.92 -12.26
C TRP A 68 28.50 12.80 -13.23
N THR A 69 29.49 12.24 -13.91
CA THR A 69 29.30 10.97 -14.64
C THR A 69 29.43 9.79 -13.68
N HIS A 70 28.95 8.62 -14.08
CA HIS A 70 29.05 7.41 -13.26
C HIS A 70 30.51 7.09 -12.90
N ASP A 71 31.42 7.25 -13.86
CA ASP A 71 32.84 6.96 -13.67
C ASP A 71 33.51 7.98 -12.72
N ASP A 72 33.07 9.25 -12.73
CA ASP A 72 33.56 10.27 -11.78
C ASP A 72 33.21 9.96 -10.31
N LEU A 73 32.21 9.11 -10.05
CA LEU A 73 31.73 8.78 -8.70
C LEU A 73 32.36 7.51 -8.11
N HIS A 74 33.10 6.74 -8.92
CA HIS A 74 33.69 5.45 -8.50
C HIS A 74 35.17 5.54 -8.16
N GLU A 75 35.85 6.65 -8.41
CA GLU A 75 37.20 6.89 -7.90
C GLU A 75 37.12 7.36 -6.44
N ARG A 76 37.48 6.47 -5.52
CA ARG A 76 37.63 6.72 -4.09
C ARG A 76 39.08 6.87 -3.71
#